data_AF-W7J1K6-F1
#
_entry.id   AF-W7J1K6-F1
#
_cell.length_a   1.000
_cell.length_b   1.000
_cell.length_c   1.000
_cell.angle_alpha   90.00
_cell.angle_beta   90.00
_cell.angle_gamma   90.00
#
_symmetry.space_group_name_H-M   'P 1'
#
loop_
_entity.id
_entity.type
_entity.pdbx_description
1 polymer ?
#
loop_
_entity_poly.entity_id
_entity_poly.type
_entity_poly.pdbx_seq_one_letter_code
_entity_poly.pdbx_strand_id
1 'polypeptide(L)'
;MSSPDHIPAPRAEFSAARDITEATVSALTERHPEVAPPTVQAVVFQAAWELAAHAHLPESFRRLLHRRAHARLLAMVGSLTPIRGPRALAAD
;
A
#
# COMPACT_ATOMS: atom_id res chain seq x y z
N MET A 1 17.53 -3.49 34.61
CA MET A 1 17.74 -2.19 33.94
C MET A 1 16.96 -2.23 32.65
N SER A 2 15.76 -1.63 32.63
CA SER A 2 14.90 -1.59 31.45
C SER A 2 15.47 -0.59 30.45
N SER A 3 15.80 -1.04 29.24
CA SER A 3 16.26 -0.18 28.15
C SER A 3 15.20 0.88 27.82
N PRO A 4 15.60 2.14 27.58
CA PRO A 4 14.65 3.19 27.27
C PRO A 4 14.00 2.90 25.93
N ASP A 5 12.67 2.99 25.90
CA ASP A 5 11.86 3.15 24.69
C ASP A 5 12.55 4.11 23.72
N HIS A 6 13.13 3.55 22.64
CA HIS A 6 13.66 4.36 21.56
C HIS A 6 12.48 4.88 20.76
N ILE A 7 11.90 5.99 21.22
CA ILE A 7 10.95 6.76 20.43
C ILE A 7 11.75 7.34 19.25
N PRO A 8 11.50 6.89 18.00
CA PRO A 8 12.24 7.39 16.86
C PRO A 8 11.99 8.90 16.73
N ALA A 9 13.03 9.66 16.40
CA ALA A 9 12.84 11.09 16.14
C ALA A 9 11.87 11.24 14.96
N PRO A 10 10.87 12.15 15.02
CA PRO A 10 9.83 12.26 13.98
C PRO A 10 10.41 12.47 12.58
N ARG A 11 11.56 13.14 12.45
CA ARG A 11 12.27 13.32 11.18
C ARG A 11 12.78 12.00 10.56
N ALA A 12 13.19 11.05 11.38
CA ALA A 12 13.63 9.72 10.93
C ALA A 12 12.45 8.87 10.45
N GLU A 13 11.28 9.01 11.09
CA GLU A 13 10.05 8.34 10.65
C GLU A 13 9.55 8.89 9.30
N PHE A 14 9.59 10.22 9.11
CA PHE A 14 9.26 10.83 7.82
C PHE A 14 10.23 10.42 6.71
N SER A 15 11.53 10.30 7.01
CA SER A 15 12.52 9.80 6.04
C SER A 15 12.21 8.36 5.67
N ALA A 16 11.99 7.48 6.66
CA ALA A 16 11.69 6.08 6.42
C ALA A 16 10.38 5.90 5.62
N ALA A 17 9.32 6.66 5.92
CA ALA A 17 8.07 6.60 5.18
C ALA A 17 8.24 7.02 3.71
N ARG A 18 9.05 8.04 3.44
CA ARG A 18 9.39 8.47 2.09
C ARG A 18 10.16 7.38 1.33
N ASP A 19 11.22 6.84 1.93
CA ASP A 19 12.04 5.80 1.30
C ASP A 19 11.20 4.54 0.99
N ILE A 20 10.32 4.15 1.92
CA ILE A 20 9.36 3.06 1.73
C ILE A 20 8.40 3.35 0.57
N THR A 21 7.92 4.60 0.46
CA THR A 21 7.00 5.01 -0.61
C THR A 21 7.67 4.93 -1.98
N GLU A 22 8.88 5.48 -2.11
CA GLU A 22 9.66 5.46 -3.36
C GLU A 22 10.03 4.02 -3.78
N ALA A 23 10.44 3.18 -2.83
CA ALA A 23 10.68 1.75 -3.09
C ALA A 23 9.41 1.01 -3.54
N THR A 24 8.25 1.35 -2.96
CA THR A 24 6.96 0.74 -3.33
C THR A 24 6.52 1.17 -4.74
N VAL A 25 6.77 2.43 -5.14
CA VAL A 25 6.51 2.88 -6.52
C VAL A 25 7.30 2.04 -7.51
N SER A 26 8.60 1.86 -7.27
CA SER A 26 9.48 1.08 -8.15
C SER A 26 8.99 -0.36 -8.28
N ALA A 27 8.76 -1.04 -7.15
CA ALA A 27 8.31 -2.43 -7.13
C ALA A 27 6.93 -2.63 -7.81
N LEU A 28 5.98 -1.71 -7.63
CA LEU A 28 4.66 -1.82 -8.25
C LEU A 28 4.65 -1.41 -9.72
N THR A 29 5.59 -0.57 -10.16
CA THR A 29 5.75 -0.23 -11.58
C THR A 29 6.24 -1.44 -12.36
N GLU A 30 7.20 -2.19 -11.81
CA GLU A 30 7.67 -3.46 -12.39
C GLU A 30 6.59 -4.53 -12.41
N ARG A 31 5.71 -4.55 -11.39
CA ARG A 31 4.67 -5.56 -11.22
C ARG A 31 3.41 -5.30 -12.04
N HIS A 32 3.16 -4.06 -12.43
CA HIS A 32 2.00 -3.63 -13.22
C HIS A 32 2.45 -2.93 -14.52
N PRO A 33 3.14 -3.62 -15.43
CA PRO A 33 3.59 -3.04 -16.70
C PRO A 33 2.42 -2.53 -17.58
N GLU A 34 1.21 -3.03 -17.34
CA GLU A 34 -0.02 -2.61 -18.00
C GLU A 34 -0.57 -1.26 -17.51
N VAL A 35 -0.08 -0.75 -16.37
CA VAL A 35 -0.50 0.55 -15.81
C VAL A 35 0.58 1.60 -16.09
N ALA A 36 0.18 2.77 -16.57
CA ALA A 36 1.11 3.85 -16.82
C ALA A 36 1.89 4.23 -15.53
N PRO A 37 3.23 4.40 -15.58
CA PRO A 37 4.03 4.71 -14.40
C PRO A 37 3.56 5.93 -13.58
N PRO A 38 3.08 7.04 -14.19
CA PRO A 38 2.51 8.16 -13.43
C PRO A 38 1.28 7.78 -12.61
N THR A 39 0.48 6.84 -13.11
CA THR A 39 -0.71 6.33 -12.42
C THR A 39 -0.31 5.45 -11.23
N VAL A 40 0.68 4.58 -11.40
CA VAL A 40 1.23 3.79 -10.28
C VAL A 40 1.75 4.71 -9.18
N GLN A 41 2.52 5.74 -9.57
CA GLN A 41 3.02 6.74 -8.65
C GLN A 41 1.87 7.42 -7.88
N ALA A 42 0.87 7.96 -8.59
CA ALA A 42 -0.27 8.63 -7.95
C ALA A 42 -1.00 7.72 -6.94
N VAL A 43 -1.24 6.46 -7.29
CA VAL A 43 -1.92 5.48 -6.43
C VAL A 43 -1.11 5.20 -5.16
N VAL A 44 0.21 5.04 -5.28
CA VAL A 44 1.10 4.78 -4.14
C VAL A 44 1.17 6.01 -3.23
N PHE A 45 1.37 7.21 -3.77
CA PHE A 45 1.45 8.45 -2.98
C PHE A 45 0.12 8.76 -2.27
N GLN A 46 -1.02 8.53 -2.92
CA GLN A 46 -2.32 8.66 -2.26
C GLN A 46 -2.48 7.66 -1.11
N ALA A 47 -2.09 6.39 -1.31
CA ALA A 47 -2.12 5.38 -0.27
C ALA A 47 -1.18 5.72 0.90
N ALA A 48 0.00 6.28 0.62
CA ALA A 48 0.96 6.72 1.62
C ALA A 48 0.39 7.86 2.47
N TRP A 49 -0.24 8.86 1.86
CA TRP A 49 -0.88 9.97 2.56
C TRP A 49 -2.00 9.49 3.50
N GLU A 50 -2.85 8.57 3.03
CA GLU A 50 -3.91 7.97 3.84
C GLU A 50 -3.38 7.21 5.07
N LEU A 51 -2.21 6.57 4.93
CA LEU A 51 -1.57 5.80 5.99
C LEU A 51 -0.73 6.64 6.94
N ALA A 52 -0.13 7.73 6.46
CA ALA A 52 0.67 8.64 7.27
C ALA A 52 -0.13 9.25 8.43
N ALA A 53 -1.45 9.38 8.27
CA ALA A 53 -2.34 9.83 9.34
C ALA A 53 -2.64 8.76 10.42
N HIS A 54 -2.28 7.49 10.21
CA HIS A 54 -2.76 6.37 11.02
C HIS A 54 -1.70 5.33 11.43
N ALA A 55 -0.51 5.33 10.85
CA ALA A 55 0.53 4.33 11.11
C ALA A 55 1.78 4.96 11.75
N HIS A 56 2.02 4.64 13.02
CA HIS A 56 3.19 5.11 13.78
C HIS A 56 4.44 4.22 13.63
N LEU A 57 4.36 3.08 12.94
CA LEU A 57 5.50 2.15 12.82
C LEU A 57 5.89 1.94 11.34
N PRO A 58 7.18 2.09 10.96
CA PRO A 58 7.64 1.99 9.57
C PRO A 58 7.31 0.64 8.89
N GLU A 59 7.40 -0.45 9.64
CA GLU A 59 7.17 -1.80 9.11
C GLU A 59 5.68 -2.09 8.86
N SER A 60 4.77 -1.57 9.69
CA SER A 60 3.33 -1.67 9.42
C SER A 60 2.93 -0.75 8.27
N PHE A 61 3.52 0.45 8.18
CA PHE A 61 3.34 1.38 7.05
C PHE A 61 3.71 0.71 5.73
N ARG A 62 4.89 0.08 5.62
CA ARG A 62 5.33 -0.65 4.42
C ARG A 62 4.33 -1.70 3.95
N ARG A 63 3.89 -2.57 4.88
CA ARG A 63 2.96 -3.66 4.53
C ARG A 63 1.58 -3.15 4.12
N LEU A 64 1.07 -2.14 4.82
CA LEU A 64 -0.24 -1.55 4.51
C LEU A 64 -0.20 -0.78 3.19
N LEU A 65 0.87 -0.03 2.94
CA LEU A 65 1.08 0.73 1.71
C LEU A 65 1.08 -0.19 0.50
N HIS A 66 1.93 -1.22 0.53
CA HIS A 66 2.01 -2.19 -0.55
C HIS A 66 0.65 -2.87 -0.81
N ARG A 67 -0.03 -3.37 0.23
CA ARG A 67 -1.33 -4.03 0.07
C ARG A 67 -2.38 -3.12 -0.56
N ARG A 68 -2.49 -1.88 -0.08
CA ARG A 68 -3.52 -0.94 -0.51
C ARG A 68 -3.28 -0.43 -1.94
N ALA A 69 -2.04 -0.08 -2.26
CA ALA A 69 -1.67 0.33 -3.61
C ALA A 69 -1.84 -0.83 -4.61
N HIS A 70 -1.33 -2.01 -4.29
CA HIS A 70 -1.48 -3.20 -5.14
C HIS A 70 -2.94 -3.56 -5.40
N ALA A 71 -3.81 -3.55 -4.37
CA ALA A 71 -5.23 -3.83 -4.55
C ALA A 71 -5.93 -2.84 -5.48
N ARG A 72 -5.56 -1.55 -5.43
CA ARG A 72 -6.11 -0.52 -6.32
C ARG A 72 -5.62 -0.72 -7.76
N LEU A 73 -4.34 -1.02 -7.95
CA LEU A 73 -3.82 -1.31 -9.29
C LEU A 73 -4.51 -2.54 -9.88
N LEU A 74 -4.68 -3.61 -9.09
CA LEU A 74 -5.47 -4.78 -9.50
C LEU A 74 -6.92 -4.43 -9.86
N ALA A 75 -7.56 -3.51 -9.14
CA ALA A 75 -8.90 -3.02 -9.46
C ALA A 75 -8.93 -2.29 -10.82
N MET A 76 -7.94 -1.44 -11.09
CA MET A 76 -7.84 -0.66 -12.33
C MET A 76 -7.66 -1.55 -13.56
N VAL A 77 -6.94 -2.67 -13.42
CA VAL A 77 -6.71 -3.64 -14.50
C VAL A 77 -7.81 -4.71 -14.58
N GLY A 78 -8.88 -4.58 -13.80
CA GLY A 78 -10.01 -5.52 -13.80
C GLY A 78 -9.69 -6.91 -13.21
N SER A 79 -8.57 -7.05 -12.48
CA SER A 79 -8.11 -8.31 -11.91
C SER A 79 -8.55 -8.55 -10.46
N LEU A 80 -9.38 -7.67 -9.89
CA LEU A 80 -10.11 -7.98 -8.65
C LEU A 80 -11.09 -9.10 -8.96
N THR A 81 -10.69 -10.34 -8.62
CA THR A 81 -11.57 -11.51 -8.70
C THR A 81 -12.85 -11.17 -7.94
N PRO A 82 -14.04 -11.27 -8.57
CA PRO A 82 -15.28 -11.06 -7.84
C PRO A 82 -15.28 -12.03 -6.65
N ILE A 83 -15.57 -11.50 -5.46
CA ILE A 83 -15.90 -12.32 -4.30
C ILE A 83 -17.09 -13.15 -4.77
N ARG A 84 -16.89 -14.45 -5.03
CA ARG A 84 -17.99 -15.38 -5.28
C ARG A 84 -18.83 -15.40 -4.02
N GLY A 85 -19.85 -14.56 -3.95
CA GLY A 85 -20.96 -14.75 -3.02
C GLY A 85 -21.54 -16.14 -3.23
N PRO A 86 -22.15 -16.76 -2.20
CA PRO A 86 -22.73 -18.08 -2.32
C PRO A 86 -23.74 -18.06 -3.47
N ARG A 87 -23.36 -18.75 -4.54
CA ARG A 87 -24.14 -19.29 -5.65
C ARG A 87 -25.64 -19.05 -5.46
N ALA A 88 -26.20 -18.15 -6.26
CA ALA A 88 -27.62 -18.12 -6.54
C ALA A 88 -28.01 -19.48 -7.14
N LEU A 89 -28.37 -20.42 -6.26
CA LEU A 89 -29.04 -21.66 -6.61
C LEU A 89 -30.48 -21.49 -6.16
N ALA A 90 -31.26 -20.80 -6.97
CA ALA A 90 -32.71 -20.88 -6.98
C ALA A 90 -33.18 -20.44 -8.37
N ALA A 91 -32.93 -21.32 -9.34
CA ALA A 91 -33.75 -21.43 -10.52
C ALA A 91 -34.37 -22.83 -10.41
N ASP A 92 -35.55 -22.89 -9.78
CA ASP A 92 -36.80 -23.47 -10.29
C ASP A 92 -37.84 -23.39 -9.15
#